data_AF-A0A2G9N9R4-F1
#
_entry.id   AF-A0A2G9N9R4-F1
#
_cell.length_a   1.000
_cell.length_b   1.000
_cell.length_c   1.000
_cell.angle_alpha   90.00
_cell.angle_beta   90.00
_cell.angle_gamma   90.00
#
_symmetry.space_group_name_H-M   'P 1'
#
loop_
_entity.id
_entity.type
_entity.pdbx_description
1 polymer ?
#
loop_
_entity_poly.entity_id
_entity_poly.type
_entity_poly.pdbx_seq_one_letter_code
_entity_poly.pdbx_strand_id
1 'polypeptide(L)' 'MLVELKNASNHVYASVLAKQIDCTYSHVVKILQEMQKAELINFKKEGRLKLLELTKKGHEIASNIESIRTML' A
#
# COMPACT_ATOMS: atom_id res chain seq x y z
N MET A 1 6.06 -2.38 -0.92
CA MET A 1 4.76 -1.86 -0.43
C MET A 1 3.77 -1.60 -1.56
N LEU A 2 4.00 -0.67 -2.50
CA LEU A 2 3.07 -0.39 -3.60
C LEU A 2 2.83 -1.60 -4.54
N VAL A 3 3.92 -2.26 -4.97
CA VAL A 3 3.83 -3.48 -5.79
C VAL A 3 3.15 -4.62 -5.02
N GLU A 4 3.41 -4.75 -3.71
CA GLU A 4 2.72 -5.73 -2.85
C GLU A 4 1.21 -5.48 -2.76
N LEU A 5 0.81 -4.22 -2.62
CA LEU A 5 -0.61 -3.84 -2.63
C LEU A 5 -1.27 -4.13 -3.98
N LYS A 6 -0.53 -4.01 -5.09
CA LYS A 6 -1.02 -4.35 -6.44
C LYS A 6 -1.22 -5.85 -6.60
N ASN A 7 -0.28 -6.64 -6.08
CA ASN A 7 -0.27 -8.09 -6.24
C ASN A 7 -1.11 -8.82 -5.19
N ALA A 8 -1.60 -8.11 -4.17
CA ALA A 8 -2.51 -8.67 -3.18
C ALA A 8 -3.88 -8.99 -3.81
N SER A 9 -4.32 -10.24 -3.66
CA SER A 9 -5.62 -10.72 -4.14
C SER A 9 -6.81 -10.22 -3.31
N ASN A 10 -6.56 -9.67 -2.12
CA ASN A 10 -7.56 -9.16 -1.19
C ASN A 10 -7.05 -7.87 -0.52
N HIS A 11 -7.96 -7.14 0.13
CA HIS A 11 -7.63 -5.98 0.93
C HIS A 11 -6.53 -6.27 1.96
N VAL A 12 -5.51 -5.40 1.99
CA VAL A 12 -4.37 -5.57 2.87
C VAL A 12 -4.55 -4.75 4.15
N TYR A 13 -4.35 -5.40 5.29
CA TYR A 13 -4.30 -4.73 6.58
C TYR A 13 -2.95 -4.05 6.80
N ALA A 14 -2.96 -2.83 7.33
CA ALA A 14 -1.73 -2.11 7.67
C ALA A 14 -0.81 -2.87 8.65
N SER A 15 -1.37 -3.70 9.53
CA SER A 15 -0.61 -4.55 10.44
C SER A 15 0.18 -5.65 9.72
N VAL A 16 -0.37 -6.22 8.64
CA VAL A 16 0.32 -7.22 7.81
C VAL A 16 1.50 -6.58 7.09
N LEU A 17 1.30 -5.38 6.54
CA LEU A 17 2.37 -4.60 5.92
C LEU A 17 3.49 -4.27 6.89
N ALA A 18 3.15 -3.84 8.12
CA ALA A 18 4.14 -3.53 9.15
C ALA A 18 5.05 -4.72 9.46
N LYS A 19 4.49 -5.92 9.53
CA LYS A 19 5.25 -7.16 9.72
C LYS A 19 6.13 -7.49 8.51
N GLN A 20 5.64 -7.29 7.29
CA GLN A 20 6.39 -7.60 6.07
C GLN A 20 7.60 -6.67 5.86
N ILE A 21 7.48 -5.40 6.24
CA ILE A 21 8.55 -4.41 6.06
C ILE A 21 9.45 -4.27 7.30
N ASP A 22 9.27 -5.12 8.29
CA ASP A 22 9.98 -5.11 9.58
C ASP A 22 10.01 -3.72 10.23
N CYS A 23 8.83 -3.09 10.34
CA CYS A 23 8.70 -1.74 10.90
C CYS A 23 7.55 -1.66 11.90
N THR A 24 7.61 -0.70 12.83
CA THR A 24 6.52 -0.50 13.78
C THR A 24 5.25 -0.02 13.08
N TYR A 25 4.10 -0.41 13.63
CA TYR A 25 2.81 -0.03 13.09
C TYR A 25 2.65 1.49 12.95
N SER A 26 3.11 2.27 13.94
CA SER A 26 2.99 3.73 13.93
C SER A 26 3.78 4.38 12.78
N HIS A 27 4.97 3.87 12.46
CA HIS A 27 5.74 4.35 11.32
C HIS A 27 5.08 3.98 9.99
N VAL A 28 4.57 2.75 9.86
CA VAL A 28 3.85 2.31 8.66
C VAL A 28 2.61 3.16 8.42
N VAL A 29 1.83 3.46 9.46
CA VAL A 29 0.64 4.32 9.33
C VAL A 29 1.00 5.71 8.83
N LYS A 30 2.12 6.32 9.29
CA LYS A 30 2.58 7.61 8.77
C LYS A 30 2.92 7.54 7.27
N ILE A 31 3.62 6.49 6.84
CA ILE A 31 3.93 6.27 5.42
C ILE A 31 2.64 6.12 4.60
N LEU A 32 1.69 5.30 5.07
CA LEU A 32 0.40 5.12 4.41
C LEU A 32 -0.42 6.42 4.34
N GLN A 33 -0.33 7.29 5.34
CA GLN A 33 -0.95 8.62 5.31
C GLN A 33 -0.33 9.50 4.23
N GLU A 34 1.00 9.52 4.08
CA GLU A 34 1.66 10.26 3.00
C GLU A 34 1.31 9.68 1.61
N MET A 35 1.23 8.35 1.49
CA MET A 35 0.77 7.70 0.26
C MET A 35 -0.68 8.06 -0.10
N GLN A 36 -1.56 8.20 0.91
CA GLN A 36 -2.92 8.66 0.70
C GLN A 36 -2.96 10.13 0.26
N LYS A 37 -2.17 11.01 0.88
CA LYS A 37 -2.05 12.42 0.48
C LYS A 37 -1.53 12.56 -0.96
N ALA A 38 -0.65 11.67 -1.38
CA ALA A 38 -0.16 11.57 -2.75
C ALA A 38 -1.16 10.91 -3.72
N GLU A 39 -2.34 10.54 -3.25
CA GLU A 39 -3.43 9.88 -4.01
C GLU A 39 -3.03 8.52 -4.58
N LEU A 40 -2.11 7.80 -3.93
CA LEU A 40 -1.67 6.47 -4.36
C LEU A 40 -2.56 5.37 -3.77
N ILE A 41 -3.10 5.59 -2.58
CA ILE A 41 -3.96 4.63 -1.87
C ILE A 41 -5.17 5.31 -1.25
N ASN A 42 -6.20 4.53 -0.96
CA ASN A 42 -7.34 4.89 -0.14
C ASN A 42 -7.40 4.00 1.10
N PHE A 43 -7.83 4.58 2.22
CA PHE A 43 -8.29 3.80 3.36
C PHE A 43 -9.79 3.57 3.24
N LYS A 44 -10.21 2.33 2.98
CA LYS A 44 -11.61 1.93 3.11
C LYS A 44 -11.89 1.62 4.57
N LYS A 45 -12.84 2.36 5.14
CA LYS A 45 -13.22 2.22 6.55
C LYS A 45 -14.33 1.19 6.68
N GLU A 46 -14.00 -0.01 7.13
CA GLU A 46 -14.97 -1.03 7.55
C GLU A 46 -14.89 -1.17 9.08
N GLY A 47 -15.73 -0.42 9.79
CA GLY A 47 -15.71 -0.35 11.24
C GLY A 47 -14.41 0.23 11.80
N ARG A 48 -13.71 -0.53 12.66
CA ARG A 48 -12.38 -0.16 13.21
C ARG A 48 -11.23 -0.52 12.27
N LEU A 49 -11.49 -1.33 11.23
CA LEU A 49 -10.47 -1.78 10.30
C LEU A 49 -10.35 -0.78 9.15
N LYS A 50 -9.11 -0.38 8.86
CA LYS A 50 -8.75 0.38 7.67
C LYS A 50 -8.16 -0.59 6.66
N LEU A 51 -8.95 -0.98 5.68
CA LEU A 51 -8.51 -1.74 4.53
C LEU A 51 -7.80 -0.80 3.56
N LEU A 52 -6.71 -1.24 2.97
CA LEU A 52 -5.95 -0.48 1.98
C LEU A 52 -6.36 -0.90 0.57
N GLU A 53 -6.67 0.10 -0.26
CA GLU A 53 -6.92 -0.08 -1.69
C GLU A 53 -6.03 0.88 -2.48
N LEU A 54 -5.50 0.41 -3.61
CA LEU A 54 -4.80 1.29 -4.55
C LEU A 54 -5.79 2.14 -5.33
N THR A 55 -5.45 3.40 -5.55
CA THR A 55 -6.16 4.23 -6.53
C THR A 55 -5.77 3.82 -7.95
N LYS A 56 -6.42 4.40 -8.97
CA LYS A 56 -5.97 4.25 -10.37
C LYS A 56 -4.52 4.70 -10.55
N LYS A 57 -4.17 5.86 -10.01
CA LYS A 57 -2.80 6.40 -10.00
C LYS A 57 -1.83 5.46 -9.28
N GLY A 58 -2.25 4.90 -8.14
CA GLY A 58 -1.48 3.90 -7.40
C GLY A 58 -1.15 2.65 -8.22
N HIS A 59 -2.13 2.12 -8.96
CA HIS A 59 -1.93 0.95 -9.84
C HIS A 59 -0.94 1.23 -10.97
N GLU A 60 -1.05 2.40 -11.61
CA GLU A 60 -0.15 2.81 -12.69
C GLU A 60 1.29 2.94 -12.19
N ILE A 61 1.50 3.65 -11.09
CA ILE A 61 2.82 3.81 -10.47
C ILE A 61 3.37 2.46 -10.00
N ALA A 62 2.56 1.60 -9.37
CA ALA A 62 2.99 0.27 -8.96
C ALA A 62 3.43 -0.59 -10.15
N SER A 63 2.74 -0.49 -11.29
CA SER A 63 3.10 -1.21 -12.52
C SER A 63 4.39 -0.70 -13.14
N ASN A 64 4.64 0.61 -13.12
CA ASN A 64 5.91 1.18 -13.56
C ASN A 64 7.07 0.72 -12.67
N ILE A 65 6.89 0.72 -11.34
CA ILE A 65 7.90 0.22 -10.40
C ILE A 65 8.19 -1.27 -10.65
N GLU A 66 7.16 -2.09 -10.86
CA GLU A 66 7.33 -3.52 -11.16
C GLU A 66 8.08 -3.75 -12.47
N SER A 67 7.77 -2.97 -13.51
CA SER A 67 8.47 -3.03 -14.80
C SER A 67 9.96 -2.71 -14.62
N ILE A 68 10.30 -1.69 -13.83
CA ILE A 68 11.70 -1.36 -13.52
C ILE A 68 12.38 -2.50 -12.76
N ARG A 69 11.70 -3.10 -11.77
CA ARG A 69 12.25 -4.25 -11.02
C ARG A 69 12.57 -5.45 -11.91
N THR A 70 11.84 -5.66 -13.00
CA THR A 70 12.12 -6.74 -13.96
C THR A 70 13.27 -6.44 -14.92
N MET A 71 13.76 -5.19 -14.96
CA MET A 71 14.87 -4.75 -15.80
C MET A 71 16.20 -4.65 -15.02
N LEU A 72 16.19 -4.87 -13.71
CA LEU A 72 17.35 -4.87 -12.81
C LEU A 72 17.69 -6.29 -12.39
#